data_AF-A0A936II94-F1
#
_entry.id   AF-A0A936II94-F1
#
_cell.length_a   1.000
_cell.length_b   1.000
_cell.length_c   1.000
_cell.angle_alpha   90.00
_cell.angle_beta   90.00
_cell.angle_gamma   90.00
#
_symmetry.space_group_name_H-M   'P 1'
#
loop_
_entity.id
_entity.type
_entity.pdbx_description
1 polymer ?
#
loop_
_entity_poly.entity_id
_entity_poly.type
_entity_poly.pdbx_seq_one_letter_code
_entity_poly.pdbx_strand_id
1 'polypeptide(L)'
;MPDADAHPSRLSSTAEHVDLHTLRQRQWRVLRSGALTIAVVIVLILIAYANRDEVTIRACGERMKIAAAILQQRAERNLPRTAALPDPLDPNASSEQTEAVTRLREHGYYNVLYANQAIFKPQAGVACCGAPHTRLFGHSGRWVIVYEGSRRTYEVEWMSELEFEQRAADLGLRAARGQ
;
A
#
# COMPACT_ATOMS: atom_id res chain seq x y z
N MET A 1 -38.93 -77.85 27.49
CA MET A 1 -39.68 -76.59 27.69
C MET A 1 -38.72 -75.60 28.33
N PRO A 2 -38.77 -74.32 27.94
CA PRO A 2 -37.71 -73.70 27.11
C PRO A 2 -36.89 -72.62 27.83
N ASP A 3 -35.86 -72.16 27.11
CA ASP A 3 -35.17 -70.85 27.18
C ASP A 3 -34.31 -70.55 28.43
N ALA A 4 -33.13 -69.93 28.34
CA ALA A 4 -32.64 -68.99 27.35
C ALA A 4 -31.10 -68.99 27.28
N ASP A 5 -30.56 -69.22 26.08
CA ASP A 5 -29.19 -68.83 25.73
C ASP A 5 -29.14 -67.30 25.59
N ALA A 6 -28.85 -66.62 26.69
CA ALA A 6 -28.61 -65.19 26.69
C ALA A 6 -27.22 -64.90 26.08
N HIS A 7 -27.18 -64.73 24.75
CA HIS A 7 -26.02 -64.28 23.99
C HIS A 7 -25.41 -62.98 24.57
N PRO A 8 -24.17 -62.99 25.09
CA PRO A 8 -23.48 -61.77 25.57
C PRO A 8 -22.88 -60.91 24.44
N SER A 9 -23.01 -61.33 23.18
CA SER A 9 -22.38 -60.69 22.01
C SER A 9 -23.01 -59.37 21.57
N ARG A 10 -24.18 -58.98 22.10
CA ARG A 10 -24.83 -57.70 21.73
C ARG A 10 -24.36 -56.49 22.55
N LEU A 11 -23.90 -56.69 23.79
CA LEU A 11 -23.48 -55.59 24.68
C LEU A 11 -22.05 -55.08 24.41
N SER A 12 -21.15 -55.92 23.87
CA SER A 12 -19.79 -55.47 23.55
C SER A 12 -19.73 -54.64 22.26
N SER A 13 -20.55 -54.98 21.25
CA SER A 13 -20.56 -54.25 19.97
C SER A 13 -21.14 -52.83 20.10
N THR A 14 -22.08 -52.62 21.02
CA THR A 14 -22.67 -51.30 21.27
C THR A 14 -21.72 -50.40 22.06
N ALA A 15 -20.99 -50.94 23.04
CA ALA A 15 -19.98 -50.18 23.80
C ALA A 15 -18.81 -49.73 22.91
N GLU A 16 -18.26 -50.61 22.06
CA GLU A 16 -17.23 -50.26 21.08
C GLU A 16 -17.72 -49.22 20.06
N HIS A 17 -18.98 -49.29 19.61
CA HIS A 17 -19.55 -48.29 18.72
C HIS A 17 -19.72 -46.93 19.40
N VAL A 18 -20.15 -46.87 20.66
CA VAL A 18 -20.29 -45.62 21.42
C VAL A 18 -18.92 -44.97 21.66
N ASP A 19 -17.88 -45.75 21.98
CA ASP A 19 -16.52 -45.23 22.16
C ASP A 19 -15.90 -44.72 20.85
N LEU A 20 -16.12 -45.42 19.72
CA LEU A 20 -15.67 -44.95 18.40
C LEU A 20 -16.40 -43.66 17.95
N HIS A 21 -17.71 -43.55 18.25
CA HIS A 21 -18.47 -42.35 17.94
C HIS A 21 -18.04 -41.15 18.79
N THR A 22 -17.75 -41.34 20.07
CA THR A 22 -17.29 -40.26 20.95
C THR A 22 -15.86 -39.81 20.64
N LEU A 23 -14.96 -40.74 20.29
CA LEU A 23 -13.59 -40.43 19.83
C LEU A 23 -13.61 -39.66 18.50
N ARG A 24 -14.41 -40.09 17.52
CA ARG A 24 -14.58 -39.35 16.25
C ARG A 24 -15.15 -37.96 16.48
N GLN A 25 -16.15 -37.80 17.35
CA GLN A 25 -16.71 -36.48 17.66
C GLN A 25 -15.71 -35.55 18.36
N ARG A 26 -14.82 -36.07 19.22
CA ARG A 26 -13.76 -35.30 19.85
C ARG A 26 -12.68 -34.90 18.84
N GLN A 27 -12.24 -35.83 17.99
CA GLN A 27 -11.29 -35.54 16.91
C GLN A 27 -11.82 -34.49 15.94
N TRP A 28 -13.10 -34.58 15.55
CA TRP A 28 -13.73 -33.62 14.64
C TRP A 28 -13.85 -32.23 15.26
N ARG A 29 -14.14 -32.13 16.57
CA ARG A 29 -14.13 -30.87 17.31
C ARG A 29 -12.74 -30.26 17.37
N VAL A 30 -11.71 -31.04 17.69
CA VAL A 30 -10.32 -30.55 17.74
C VAL A 30 -9.83 -30.12 16.36
N LEU A 31 -10.14 -30.87 15.30
CA LEU A 31 -9.84 -30.49 13.91
C LEU A 31 -10.55 -29.20 13.52
N ARG A 32 -11.84 -29.06 13.84
CA ARG A 32 -12.61 -27.84 13.54
C ARG A 32 -12.08 -26.64 14.32
N SER A 33 -11.74 -26.81 15.60
CA SER A 33 -11.14 -25.74 16.42
C SER A 33 -9.74 -25.38 15.93
N GLY A 34 -8.90 -26.36 15.59
CA GLY A 34 -7.58 -26.12 15.02
C GLY A 34 -7.63 -25.40 13.68
N ALA A 35 -8.53 -25.83 12.78
CA ALA A 35 -8.78 -25.17 11.51
C ALA A 35 -9.30 -23.73 11.70
N LEU A 36 -10.17 -23.50 12.68
CA LEU A 36 -10.66 -22.16 13.02
C LEU A 36 -9.52 -21.27 13.52
N THR A 37 -8.65 -21.76 14.40
CA THR A 37 -7.49 -21.00 14.87
C THR A 37 -6.56 -20.64 13.72
N ILE A 38 -6.25 -21.58 12.82
CA ILE A 38 -5.44 -21.30 11.64
C ILE A 38 -6.10 -20.24 10.75
N ALA A 39 -7.42 -20.37 10.51
CA ALA A 39 -8.16 -19.38 9.74
C ALA A 39 -8.09 -17.99 10.37
N VAL A 40 -8.27 -17.88 11.69
CA VAL A 40 -8.17 -16.60 12.42
C VAL A 40 -6.76 -16.02 12.31
N VAL A 41 -5.71 -16.83 12.46
CA VAL A 41 -4.32 -16.37 12.32
C VAL A 41 -4.06 -15.85 10.91
N ILE A 42 -4.51 -16.56 9.87
CA ILE A 42 -4.37 -16.11 8.47
C ILE A 42 -5.10 -14.78 8.27
N VAL A 43 -6.32 -14.64 8.77
CA VAL A 43 -7.10 -13.40 8.68
C VAL A 43 -6.38 -12.24 9.36
N LEU A 44 -5.82 -12.46 10.56
CA LEU A 44 -5.06 -11.42 11.27
C LEU A 44 -3.79 -11.01 10.50
N ILE A 45 -3.09 -11.96 9.89
CA ILE A 45 -1.92 -11.68 9.05
C ILE A 45 -2.34 -10.82 7.85
N LEU A 46 -3.42 -11.18 7.15
CA LEU A 46 -3.93 -10.42 6.01
C LEU A 46 -4.30 -8.98 6.40
N ILE A 47 -4.98 -8.80 7.54
CA ILE A 47 -5.33 -7.47 8.07
C ILE A 47 -4.07 -6.67 8.41
N ALA A 48 -3.08 -7.29 9.06
CA ALA A 48 -1.83 -6.62 9.42
C ALA A 48 -1.06 -6.14 8.18
N TYR A 49 -0.98 -6.98 7.14
CA TYR A 49 -0.37 -6.59 5.87
C TYR A 49 -1.13 -5.47 5.16
N ALA A 50 -2.46 -5.58 5.05
CA ALA A 50 -3.28 -4.54 4.44
C ALA A 50 -3.13 -3.18 5.16
N ASN A 51 -3.13 -3.18 6.50
CA ASN A 51 -2.94 -1.97 7.29
C ASN A 51 -1.54 -1.37 7.11
N ARG A 52 -0.50 -2.21 7.06
CA ARG A 52 0.87 -1.74 6.80
C ARG A 52 0.96 -1.04 5.44
N ASP A 53 0.41 -1.65 4.40
CA ASP A 53 0.40 -1.07 3.05
C ASP A 53 -0.33 0.28 3.04
N GLU A 54 -1.51 0.37 3.65
CA GLU A 54 -2.25 1.63 3.74
C GLU A 54 -1.48 2.73 4.47
N VAL A 55 -0.85 2.41 5.61
CA VAL A 55 -0.07 3.37 6.38
C VAL A 55 1.12 3.88 5.56
N THR A 56 1.84 2.98 4.89
CA THR A 56 3.01 3.39 4.07
C THR A 56 2.59 4.25 2.86
N ILE A 57 1.46 3.92 2.23
CA ILE A 57 0.89 4.70 1.12
C ILE A 57 0.48 6.09 1.59
N ARG A 58 -0.24 6.20 2.70
CA ARG A 58 -0.64 7.51 3.27
C ARG A 58 0.59 8.33 3.63
N ALA A 59 1.61 7.71 4.23
CA ALA A 59 2.85 8.38 4.57
C ALA A 59 3.67 8.87 3.35
N CYS A 60 3.70 8.17 2.20
CA CYS A 60 4.29 8.75 0.97
C CYS A 60 3.44 9.93 0.49
N GLY A 61 2.11 9.82 0.56
CA GLY A 61 1.19 10.88 0.17
C GLY A 61 1.37 12.19 0.95
N GLU A 62 1.45 12.12 2.28
CA GLU A 62 1.69 13.29 3.12
C GLU A 62 3.05 13.94 2.82
N ARG A 63 4.09 13.13 2.62
CA ARG A 63 5.40 13.65 2.19
C ARG A 63 5.31 14.37 0.84
N MET A 64 4.62 13.79 -0.14
CA MET A 64 4.43 14.43 -1.45
C MET A 64 3.65 15.75 -1.36
N LYS A 65 2.67 15.86 -0.44
CA LYS A 65 1.96 17.13 -0.19
C LYS A 65 2.90 18.21 0.35
N ILE A 66 3.79 17.85 1.28
CA ILE A 66 4.81 18.78 1.77
C ILE A 66 5.71 19.25 0.63
N ALA A 67 6.17 18.33 -0.22
CA ALA A 67 6.97 18.70 -1.40
C ALA A 67 6.22 19.60 -2.38
N ALA A 68 4.96 19.30 -2.68
CA ALA A 68 4.12 20.14 -3.54
C ALA A 68 3.95 21.56 -2.96
N ALA A 69 3.74 21.68 -1.66
CA ALA A 69 3.65 22.97 -0.97
C ALA A 69 4.95 23.78 -1.08
N ILE A 70 6.11 23.13 -0.94
CA ILE A 70 7.42 23.78 -1.11
C ILE A 70 7.60 24.25 -2.57
N LEU A 71 7.23 23.41 -3.55
CA LEU A 71 7.28 23.78 -4.97
C LEU A 71 6.35 24.96 -5.28
N GLN A 72 5.15 24.97 -4.69
CA GLN A 72 4.18 26.05 -4.79
C GLN A 72 4.76 27.36 -4.24
N GLN A 73 5.28 27.35 -3.01
CA GLN A 73 5.88 28.53 -2.37
C GLN A 73 7.04 29.12 -3.19
N ARG A 74 7.86 28.25 -3.80
CA ARG A 74 8.95 28.70 -4.68
C ARG A 74 8.45 29.31 -5.98
N ALA A 75 7.43 28.72 -6.58
CA ALA A 75 6.81 29.24 -7.79
C ALA A 75 6.19 30.63 -7.55
N GLU A 76 5.54 30.83 -6.39
CA GLU A 76 5.00 32.13 -5.97
C GLU A 76 6.10 33.18 -5.78
N ARG A 77 7.29 32.77 -5.33
CA ARG A 77 8.47 33.63 -5.19
C ARG A 77 9.27 33.83 -6.48
N ASN A 78 8.79 33.31 -7.62
CA ASN A 78 9.50 33.32 -8.91
C ASN A 78 10.93 32.76 -8.83
N LEU A 79 11.18 31.83 -7.91
CA LEU A 79 12.50 31.23 -7.77
C LEU A 79 12.79 30.26 -8.93
N PRO A 80 14.07 30.06 -9.29
CA PRO A 80 14.45 29.10 -10.31
C PRO A 80 13.87 27.73 -10.01
N ARG A 81 13.31 27.12 -11.06
CA ARG A 81 12.77 25.76 -11.03
C ARG A 81 13.94 24.78 -11.03
N THR A 82 13.96 23.85 -10.09
CA THR A 82 15.10 22.97 -9.88
C THR A 82 14.77 21.50 -10.13
N ALA A 83 15.78 20.79 -10.60
CA ALA A 83 15.79 19.35 -10.83
C ALA A 83 15.56 18.50 -9.58
N ALA A 84 15.72 19.08 -8.40
CA ALA A 84 15.56 18.45 -7.11
C ALA A 84 14.92 19.47 -6.15
N LEU A 85 14.31 19.00 -5.05
CA LEU A 85 13.93 19.88 -3.94
C LEU A 85 15.18 20.62 -3.45
N PRO A 86 15.28 21.94 -3.63
CA PRO A 86 16.52 22.68 -3.38
C PRO A 86 16.82 22.77 -1.89
N ASP A 87 18.11 22.80 -1.54
CA ASP A 87 18.59 23.25 -0.25
C ASP A 87 18.86 24.76 -0.29
N PRO A 88 18.69 25.48 0.83
CA PRO A 88 18.11 25.00 2.09
C PRO A 88 16.58 25.08 2.05
N LEU A 89 15.94 24.28 2.91
CA LEU A 89 14.59 24.60 3.37
C LEU A 89 14.57 25.99 4.02
N ASP A 90 13.39 26.57 4.18
CA ASP A 90 13.24 27.79 4.98
C ASP A 90 14.04 27.61 6.29
N PRO A 91 14.89 28.56 6.72
CA PRO A 91 15.61 28.43 7.98
C PRO A 91 14.68 28.24 9.19
N ASN A 92 13.39 28.54 9.05
CA ASN A 92 12.34 28.26 10.03
C ASN A 92 11.53 26.98 9.74
N ALA A 93 11.97 26.12 8.82
CA ALA A 93 11.29 24.87 8.52
C ALA A 93 11.29 23.97 9.77
N SER A 94 10.15 23.31 10.02
CA SER A 94 10.06 22.39 11.14
C SER A 94 10.99 21.19 10.93
N SER A 95 11.34 20.50 12.02
CA SER A 95 12.10 19.24 11.96
C SER A 95 11.39 18.20 11.09
N GLU A 96 10.06 18.15 11.15
CA GLU A 96 9.22 17.26 10.34
C GLU A 96 9.29 17.58 8.84
N GLN A 97 9.26 18.87 8.47
CA GLN A 97 9.44 19.28 7.07
C GLN A 97 10.84 18.91 6.56
N THR A 98 11.85 19.06 7.42
CA THR A 98 13.24 18.71 7.11
C THR A 98 13.41 17.22 6.88
N GLU A 99 12.85 16.39 7.75
CA GLU A 99 12.85 14.93 7.55
C GLU A 99 12.08 14.53 6.30
N ALA A 100 10.88 15.09 6.08
CA ALA A 100 10.05 14.77 4.92
C ALA A 100 10.77 15.05 3.60
N VAL A 101 11.46 16.20 3.50
CA VAL A 101 12.21 16.61 2.30
C VAL A 101 13.45 15.74 2.11
N THR A 102 14.15 15.40 3.19
CA THR A 102 15.31 14.50 3.14
C THR A 102 14.89 13.13 2.60
N ARG A 103 13.84 12.54 3.15
CA ARG A 103 13.24 11.28 2.69
C ARG A 103 12.76 11.34 1.24
N LEU A 104 12.23 12.49 0.81
CA LEU A 104 11.78 12.70 -0.57
C LEU A 104 12.95 12.81 -1.55
N ARG A 105 14.09 13.38 -1.15
CA ARG A 105 15.30 13.38 -1.97
C ARG A 105 15.88 11.98 -2.12
N GLU A 106 15.81 11.17 -1.06
CA GLU A 106 16.28 9.77 -1.09
C GLU A 106 15.41 8.87 -1.97
N HIS A 107 14.09 9.11 -1.99
CA HIS A 107 13.13 8.16 -2.55
C HIS A 107 12.22 8.73 -3.66
N GLY A 108 12.35 10.00 -4.04
CA GLY A 108 11.55 10.66 -5.06
C GLY A 108 12.33 10.91 -6.35
N TYR A 109 11.70 10.67 -7.50
CA TYR A 109 12.26 11.09 -8.79
C TYR A 109 11.64 12.41 -9.23
N TYR A 110 12.50 13.35 -9.61
CA TYR A 110 12.14 14.68 -10.04
C TYR A 110 12.46 14.87 -11.51
N ASN A 111 11.55 15.52 -12.24
CA ASN A 111 11.73 15.69 -13.67
C ASN A 111 12.11 17.14 -14.04
N VAL A 112 13.41 17.34 -14.28
CA VAL A 112 14.01 18.64 -14.63
C VAL A 112 13.43 19.24 -15.91
N LEU A 113 13.19 18.39 -16.92
CA LEU A 113 12.66 18.82 -18.22
C LEU A 113 11.23 19.36 -18.11
N TYR A 114 10.45 18.85 -17.16
CA TYR A 114 9.03 19.19 -17.00
C TYR A 114 8.85 20.46 -16.19
N ALA A 115 9.68 20.65 -15.17
CA ALA A 115 9.74 21.90 -14.44
C ALA A 115 9.99 23.08 -15.41
N ASN A 116 10.86 22.93 -16.41
CA ASN A 116 11.15 23.99 -17.38
C ASN A 116 10.06 24.19 -18.45
N GLN A 117 9.37 23.12 -18.88
CA GLN A 117 8.33 23.20 -19.92
C GLN A 117 6.90 23.44 -19.39
N ALA A 118 6.67 23.30 -18.08
CA ALA A 118 5.35 23.41 -17.45
C ALA A 118 4.63 24.76 -17.64
N ILE A 119 5.31 25.82 -18.10
CA ILE A 119 4.66 27.10 -18.45
C ILE A 119 3.78 26.95 -19.70
N PHE A 120 4.14 26.03 -20.60
CA PHE A 120 3.54 25.90 -21.93
C PHE A 120 2.58 24.72 -22.06
N LYS A 121 2.41 23.92 -20.99
CA LYS A 121 1.48 22.79 -20.97
C LYS A 121 0.38 23.01 -19.93
N PRO A 122 -0.86 22.57 -20.21
CA PRO A 122 -1.95 22.67 -19.25
C PRO A 122 -1.71 21.83 -18.00
N GLN A 123 -1.06 20.67 -18.12
CA GLN A 123 -0.64 19.84 -16.98
C GLN A 123 0.76 19.24 -17.20
N ALA A 124 1.55 19.13 -16.14
CA ALA A 124 2.89 18.53 -16.18
C ALA A 124 3.23 17.75 -14.91
N GLY A 125 3.65 16.49 -15.02
CA GLY A 125 4.17 15.70 -13.89
C GLY A 125 5.56 16.17 -13.48
N VAL A 126 5.73 16.52 -12.20
CA VAL A 126 6.95 17.20 -11.69
C VAL A 126 7.79 16.26 -10.83
N ALA A 127 7.16 15.44 -10.01
CA ALA A 127 7.83 14.46 -9.15
C ALA A 127 6.93 13.26 -8.85
N CYS A 128 7.51 12.10 -8.51
CA CYS A 128 6.78 10.89 -8.14
C CYS A 128 7.52 10.04 -7.09
N CYS A 129 6.79 9.18 -6.35
CA CYS A 129 7.43 8.19 -5.45
C CYS A 129 8.29 7.25 -6.32
N GLY A 130 9.49 6.88 -5.85
CA GLY A 130 10.50 6.19 -6.66
C GLY A 130 10.13 4.77 -7.08
N ALA A 131 9.38 4.07 -6.24
CA ALA A 131 8.79 2.77 -6.53
C ALA A 131 7.26 2.83 -6.39
N PRO A 132 6.52 1.96 -7.10
CA PRO A 132 5.09 1.84 -6.90
C PRO A 132 4.81 1.20 -5.55
N HIS A 133 3.79 1.71 -4.86
CA HIS A 133 3.26 1.04 -3.69
C HIS A 133 2.32 -0.07 -4.15
N THR A 134 2.60 -1.27 -3.67
CA THR A 134 1.72 -2.43 -3.83
C THR A 134 0.59 -2.37 -2.80
N ARG A 135 -0.61 -2.78 -3.20
CA ARG A 135 -1.73 -3.00 -2.28
C ARG A 135 -2.09 -4.47 -2.32
N LEU A 136 -2.28 -5.08 -1.15
CA LEU A 136 -2.75 -6.47 -1.06
C LEU A 136 -4.07 -6.69 -1.81
N PHE A 137 -4.97 -5.71 -1.76
CA PHE A 137 -6.26 -5.71 -2.46
C PHE A 137 -6.40 -4.43 -3.31
N GLY A 138 -5.82 -4.41 -4.50
CA GLY A 138 -5.98 -3.32 -5.45
C GLY A 138 -4.83 -3.20 -6.45
N HIS A 139 -4.96 -2.25 -7.37
CA HIS A 139 -3.87 -1.93 -8.30
C HIS A 139 -2.74 -1.20 -7.58
N SER A 140 -1.51 -1.53 -7.97
CA SER A 140 -0.34 -0.77 -7.57
C SER A 140 -0.41 0.64 -8.14
N GLY A 141 0.13 1.60 -7.40
CA GLY A 141 0.14 2.98 -7.82
C GLY A 141 1.17 3.80 -7.08
N ARG A 142 1.22 5.08 -7.42
CA ARG A 142 2.20 6.04 -6.91
C ARG A 142 1.52 7.36 -6.62
N TRP A 143 2.07 8.08 -5.65
CA TRP A 143 1.79 9.51 -5.55
C TRP A 143 2.65 10.27 -6.56
N VAL A 144 2.00 11.16 -7.29
CA VAL A 144 2.60 12.00 -8.32
C VAL A 144 2.25 13.46 -8.00
N ILE A 145 3.25 14.34 -8.06
CA ILE A 145 3.05 15.79 -8.02
C ILE A 145 2.84 16.27 -9.44
N VAL A 146 1.69 16.87 -9.71
CA VAL A 146 1.30 17.42 -11.00
C VAL A 146 1.21 18.94 -10.88
N TYR A 147 1.78 19.67 -11.82
CA TYR A 147 1.56 21.10 -11.97
C TYR A 147 0.40 21.34 -12.93
N GLU A 148 -0.64 22.00 -12.45
CA GLU A 148 -1.79 22.47 -13.22
C GLU A 148 -1.52 23.89 -13.71
N GLY A 149 -1.17 24.03 -14.99
CA GLY A 149 -0.78 25.28 -15.63
C GLY A 149 -1.89 26.32 -15.66
N SER A 150 -3.17 25.91 -15.74
CA SER A 150 -4.30 26.86 -15.76
C SER A 150 -4.46 27.57 -14.41
N ARG A 151 -4.27 26.85 -13.31
CA ARG A 151 -4.37 27.37 -11.94
C ARG A 151 -3.03 27.82 -11.37
N ARG A 152 -1.93 27.46 -12.04
CA ARG A 152 -0.56 27.62 -11.58
C ARG A 152 -0.32 26.98 -10.21
N THR A 153 -0.93 25.82 -9.98
CA THR A 153 -0.88 25.08 -8.71
C THR A 153 -0.16 23.75 -8.84
N TYR A 154 0.55 23.34 -7.79
CA TYR A 154 1.03 21.96 -7.65
C TYR A 154 0.02 21.14 -6.85
N GLU A 155 -0.45 20.04 -7.44
CA GLU A 155 -1.41 19.11 -6.84
C GLU A 155 -0.77 17.73 -6.67
N VAL A 156 -1.27 16.97 -5.70
CA VAL A 156 -0.81 15.61 -5.41
C VAL A 156 -1.90 14.63 -5.75
N GLU A 157 -1.64 13.75 -6.71
CA GLU A 157 -2.59 12.76 -7.22
C GLU A 157 -2.06 11.35 -6.94
N TRP A 158 -2.95 10.44 -6.52
CA TRP A 158 -2.66 9.02 -6.53
C TRP A 158 -2.98 8.49 -7.93
N MET A 159 -1.98 7.94 -8.60
CA MET A 159 -2.09 7.44 -9.96
C MET A 159 -1.80 5.94 -9.99
N SER A 160 -2.56 5.18 -10.78
CA SER A 160 -2.21 3.78 -11.02
C SER A 160 -0.91 3.69 -11.83
N GLU A 161 -0.16 2.59 -11.70
CA GLU A 161 1.10 2.46 -12.45
C GLU A 161 0.87 2.49 -13.97
N LEU A 162 -0.21 1.86 -14.46
CA LEU A 162 -0.56 1.86 -15.87
C LEU A 162 -0.82 3.28 -16.39
N GLU A 163 -1.61 4.05 -15.64
CA GLU A 163 -1.91 5.44 -15.99
C GLU A 163 -0.67 6.32 -15.93
N PHE A 164 0.22 6.09 -14.96
CA PHE A 164 1.49 6.79 -14.86
C PHE A 164 2.39 6.52 -16.07
N GLU A 165 2.51 5.26 -16.49
CA GLU A 165 3.28 4.88 -17.68
C GLU A 165 2.69 5.51 -18.95
N GLN A 166 1.36 5.51 -19.10
CA GLN A 166 0.67 6.14 -20.23
C GLN A 166 0.89 7.65 -20.27
N ARG A 167 0.62 8.38 -19.18
CA ARG A 167 0.83 9.82 -19.12
C ARG A 167 2.31 10.18 -19.32
N ALA A 168 3.25 9.39 -18.80
CA ALA A 168 4.68 9.58 -19.06
C ALA A 168 5.00 9.40 -20.56
N ALA A 169 4.47 8.36 -21.19
CA ALA A 169 4.68 8.09 -22.62
C ALA A 169 4.07 9.17 -23.52
N ASP A 170 2.87 9.65 -23.23
CA ASP A 170 2.21 10.76 -23.94
C ASP A 170 3.03 12.05 -23.90
N LEU A 171 3.79 12.20 -22.81
CA LEU A 171 4.69 13.31 -22.61
C LEU A 171 6.06 13.07 -23.27
N GLY A 172 6.33 11.89 -23.83
CA GLY A 172 7.61 11.53 -24.45
C GLY A 172 8.68 11.07 -23.44
N LEU A 173 8.27 10.71 -22.23
CA LEU A 173 9.15 10.25 -21.16
C LEU A 173 9.12 8.74 -20.99
N ARG A 174 10.10 8.25 -20.23
CA ARG A 174 10.07 6.93 -19.63
C ARG A 174 9.72 7.04 -18.15
N ALA A 175 8.78 6.22 -17.70
CA ALA A 175 8.46 6.08 -16.29
C ALA A 175 9.73 5.75 -15.48
N ALA A 176 9.90 6.42 -14.35
CA ALA A 176 11.03 6.15 -13.47
C ALA A 176 10.86 4.76 -12.84
N ARG A 177 11.70 3.81 -13.27
CA ARG A 177 11.81 2.49 -12.66
C ARG A 177 12.83 2.61 -11.56
N GLY A 178 12.38 2.60 -10.30
CA GLY A 178 13.25 2.62 -9.15
C GLY A 178 14.35 1.57 -9.27
N GLN A 179 15.60 1.97 -9.07
CA GLN A 179 16.73 1.07 -8.82
C GLN A 179 17.00 1.04 -7.33
#